data_AF-A0A8C1LK94-F1
#
_entry.id   AF-A0A8C1LK94-F1
#
_cell.length_a   1.000
_cell.length_b   1.000
_cell.length_c   1.000
_cell.angle_alpha   90.00
_cell.angle_beta   90.00
_cell.angle_gamma   90.00
#
_symmetry.space_group_name_H-M   'P 1'
#
loop_
_entity.id
_entity.type
_entity.pdbx_description
1 polymer ?
#
loop_
_entity_poly.entity_id
_entity_poly.type
_entity_poly.pdbx_seq_one_letter_code
_entity_poly.pdbx_strand_id
1 'polypeptide(L)' 'MSYPSSLPQVSIVFIFVNEALSVILRSIHSAMNRTPRHLLKEIILVDDNSNNGRFTQSA' A
#
# COMPACT_ATOMS: atom_id res chain seq x y z
N MET A 1 -0.52 26.06 -11.56
CA MET A 1 0.34 25.50 -10.52
C MET A 1 1.24 24.46 -11.17
N SER A 2 2.55 24.70 -11.23
CA SER A 2 3.52 23.73 -11.76
C SER A 2 4.35 23.21 -10.59
N TYR A 3 4.48 21.90 -10.49
CA TYR A 3 5.34 21.27 -9.48
C TYR A 3 6.74 21.03 -10.06
N PRO A 4 7.79 20.99 -9.23
CA PRO A 4 9.12 20.58 -9.67
C PRO A 4 9.09 19.20 -10.33
N SER A 5 9.86 19.02 -11.42
CA SER A 5 9.97 17.73 -12.12
C SER A 5 10.74 16.68 -11.31
N SER A 6 11.59 17.11 -10.38
CA SER A 6 12.35 16.24 -9.48
C SER A 6 11.80 16.36 -8.06
N LEU A 7 10.84 15.50 -7.75
CA LEU A 7 10.36 15.30 -6.39
C LEU A 7 11.06 14.07 -5.79
N PRO A 8 11.26 14.03 -4.46
CA PRO A 8 11.83 12.87 -3.81
C PRO A 8 10.91 11.66 -3.94
N GLN A 9 11.51 10.47 -3.93
CA GLN A 9 10.73 9.24 -3.85
C GLN A 9 10.11 9.10 -2.45
N VAL A 10 8.95 8.47 -2.40
CA VAL A 10 8.16 8.24 -1.18
C VAL A 10 7.93 6.75 -0.95
N SER A 11 7.90 6.37 0.32
CA SER A 11 7.51 5.03 0.76
C SER A 11 6.16 5.13 1.44
N ILE A 12 5.22 4.26 1.10
CA ILE A 12 3.86 4.27 1.64
C ILE A 12 3.74 3.11 2.63
N VAL A 13 3.45 3.40 3.90
CA VAL A 13 3.28 2.38 4.94
C VAL A 13 1.79 2.21 5.23
N PHE A 14 1.26 1.02 5.00
CA PHE A 14 -0.10 0.64 5.41
C PHE A 14 -0.01 -0.25 6.65
N ILE A 15 -0.55 0.24 7.76
CA ILE A 15 -0.72 -0.53 8.99
C ILE A 15 -2.19 -0.99 9.03
N PHE A 16 -2.43 -2.26 9.28
CA PHE A 16 -3.77 -2.82 9.35
C PHE A 16 -3.90 -3.85 10.47
N VAL A 17 -5.11 -3.99 11.02
CA VAL A 17 -5.46 -5.00 12.01
C VAL A 17 -6.86 -5.53 11.71
N ASN A 18 -6.98 -6.84 11.50
CA ASN A 18 -8.26 -7.52 11.18
C ASN A 18 -9.03 -6.92 9.98
N GLU A 19 -8.35 -6.21 9.09
CA GLU A 19 -8.95 -5.60 7.91
C GLU A 19 -9.27 -6.63 6.83
N ALA A 20 -10.34 -6.36 6.06
CA ALA A 20 -10.69 -7.22 4.94
C ALA A 20 -9.64 -7.09 3.82
N LEU A 21 -9.19 -8.22 3.26
CA LEU A 21 -8.20 -8.25 2.17
C LEU A 21 -8.61 -7.35 0.98
N SER A 22 -9.91 -7.33 0.64
CA SER A 22 -10.44 -6.49 -0.44
C SER A 22 -10.22 -5.00 -0.18
N VAL A 23 -10.28 -4.55 1.08
CA VAL A 23 -10.05 -3.16 1.48
C VAL A 23 -8.57 -2.80 1.37
N ILE A 24 -7.70 -3.69 1.84
CA ILE A 24 -6.24 -3.53 1.73
C ILE A 24 -5.82 -3.44 0.25
N LEU A 25 -6.26 -4.41 -0.57
CA LEU A 25 -5.92 -4.46 -2.01
C LEU A 25 -6.45 -3.25 -2.76
N ARG A 26 -7.68 -2.79 -2.47
CA ARG A 26 -8.24 -1.58 -3.09
C ARG A 26 -7.39 -0.34 -2.76
N SER A 27 -6.89 -0.25 -1.54
CA SER A 27 -6.05 0.86 -1.09
C SER A 27 -4.67 0.83 -1.76
N ILE A 28 -4.02 -0.33 -1.82
CA ILE A 28 -2.75 -0.53 -2.53
C ILE A 28 -2.91 -0.17 -4.02
N HIS A 29 -3.96 -0.69 -4.67
CA HIS A 29 -4.24 -0.42 -6.09
C HIS A 29 -4.46 1.08 -6.35
N SER A 30 -5.18 1.76 -5.46
CA SER A 30 -5.36 3.21 -5.53
C SER A 30 -4.02 3.96 -5.40
N ALA A 31 -3.18 3.57 -4.42
CA ALA A 31 -1.88 4.19 -4.19
C ALA A 31 -0.95 4.03 -5.40
N MET A 32 -0.90 2.83 -5.99
CA MET A 32 -0.09 2.55 -7.18
C MET A 32 -0.56 3.34 -8.41
N ASN A 33 -1.87 3.43 -8.64
CA ASN A 33 -2.42 4.08 -9.84
C ASN A 33 -2.41 5.61 -9.77
N ARG A 34 -2.42 6.17 -8.56
CA ARG A 34 -2.46 7.62 -8.35
C ARG A 34 -1.09 8.23 -8.07
N THR A 35 -0.08 7.41 -7.80
CA THR A 35 1.30 7.87 -7.59
C THR A 35 2.10 7.68 -8.87
N PRO A 36 2.72 8.74 -9.43
CA PRO A 36 3.64 8.59 -10.54
C PRO A 36 4.75 7.58 -10.21
N ARG A 37 5.03 6.65 -11.13
CA ARG A 37 5.95 5.51 -10.89
C ARG A 37 7.35 5.94 -10.44
N HIS A 38 7.83 7.10 -10.88
CA HIS A 38 9.15 7.60 -10.50
C HIS A 38 9.21 8.10 -9.04
N LEU A 39 8.05 8.42 -8.44
CA LEU A 39 7.94 8.88 -7.05
C LEU A 39 7.68 7.75 -6.08
N LEU A 40 7.09 6.63 -6.51
CA LEU A 40 6.82 5.52 -5.61
C LEU A 40 8.06 4.63 -5.45
N LYS A 41 8.66 4.62 -4.26
CA LYS A 41 9.78 3.73 -3.93
C LYS A 41 9.29 2.33 -3.59
N GLU A 42 8.40 2.24 -2.59
CA GLU A 42 7.91 0.98 -2.06
C GLU A 42 6.58 1.17 -1.32
N ILE A 43 5.81 0.08 -1.21
CA ILE A 43 4.63 0.00 -0.36
C ILE A 43 4.91 -1.08 0.69
N ILE A 44 4.88 -0.68 1.96
CA ILE A 44 5.16 -1.54 3.10
C ILE A 44 3.84 -1.86 3.78
N LEU A 45 3.54 -3.14 3.93
CA LEU A 45 2.37 -3.64 4.64
C LEU A 45 2.80 -4.10 6.03
N VAL A 46 2.19 -3.53 7.06
CA VAL A 46 2.46 -3.83 8.46
C VAL A 46 1.19 -4.42 9.06
N ASP A 47 1.26 -5.68 9.46
CA ASP A 47 0.19 -6.34 10.20
C ASP A 47 0.37 -6.06 11.71
N ASP A 48 -0.57 -5.31 12.29
CA ASP A 48 -0.59 -4.98 13.72
C ASP A 48 -1.36 -6.06 14.49
N ASN A 49 -0.84 -7.29 14.46
CA ASN A 49 -1.35 -8.45 15.18
C ASN A 49 -2.81 -8.83 14.83
N SER A 50 -3.12 -8.98 13.54
CA SER A 50 -4.41 -9.50 13.10
C SER A 50 -4.62 -10.96 13.56
N ASN A 51 -5.84 -11.25 14.00
CA ASN A 51 -6.27 -12.59 14.42
C ASN A 51 -6.37 -13.56 13.23
N ASN A 52 -6.45 -13.00 12.02
CA ASN A 52 -6.71 -13.72 10.77
C ASN A 52 -5.38 -14.01 10.06
N GLY A 53 -4.48 -14.75 10.71
CA GLY A 53 -3.11 -15.01 10.25
C GLY A 53 -2.97 -15.92 9.03
N ARG A 54 -3.83 -15.84 8.02
CA ARG A 54 -3.74 -16.65 6.79
C ARG A 54 -4.00 -15.84 5.52
N PHE A 55 -2.92 -15.35 4.92
CA PHE A 55 -2.86 -15.05 3.47
C PHE A 55 -2.66 -16.32 2.61
N THR A 56 -2.72 -17.53 3.20
CA THR A 56 -2.60 -18.78 2.44
C THR A 56 -3.97 -19.22 1.95
N GLN A 57 -4.19 -19.03 0.66
CA GLN A 57 -5.23 -19.60 -0.18
C GLN A 57 -5.52 -21.06 0.22
N SER A 58 -6.74 -21.33 0.70
CA SER A 58 -7.29 -22.68 0.71
C SER A 58 -7.63 -23.04 -0.74
N ALA A 59 -6.80 -23.89 -1.35
CA ALA A 59 -7.21 -24.73 -2.46
C ALA A 59 -8.08 -25.89 -1.94
#